data_AF-A0A328BH23-F1
#
_entry.id   AF-A0A328BH23-F1
#
_cell.length_a   1.000
_cell.length_b   1.000
_cell.length_c   1.000
_cell.angle_alpha   90.00
_cell.angle_beta   90.00
_cell.angle_gamma   90.00
#
_symmetry.space_group_name_H-M   'P 1'
#
loop_
_entity.id
_entity.type
_entity.pdbx_description
1 polymer ?
#
loop_
_entity_poly.entity_id
_entity_poly.type
_entity_poly.pdbx_seq_one_letter_code
_entity_poly.pdbx_strand_id
1 'polypeptide(L)'
;MHEQIALCQPNIIIGWNTLSYFEKDSDFLKKIGLPSGPRQSLGSVDYWFAGSKLFIDTYHPASFKIKQQQYVGDILQVVKINQNALNLDLPTGNL
;
A
#
# COMPACT_ATOMS: atom_id res chain seq x y z
N MET A 1 -15.74 -1.58 4.18
CA MET A 1 -14.41 -1.80 3.57
C MET A 1 -14.38 -3.00 2.61
N HIS A 2 -14.80 -4.21 3.01
CA HIS A 2 -14.80 -5.38 2.11
C HIS A 2 -15.55 -5.18 0.79
N GLU A 3 -16.68 -4.49 0.81
CA GLU A 3 -17.46 -4.17 -0.39
C GLU A 3 -16.77 -3.13 -1.28
N GLN A 4 -16.11 -2.13 -0.69
CA GLN A 4 -15.37 -1.10 -1.43
C GLN A 4 -14.19 -1.68 -2.19
N ILE A 5 -13.45 -2.61 -1.59
CA ILE A 5 -12.34 -3.31 -2.26
C ILE A 5 -12.87 -4.20 -3.40
N ALA A 6 -13.99 -4.88 -3.17
CA ALA A 6 -14.61 -5.72 -4.20
C ALA A 6 -15.10 -4.89 -5.40
N LEU A 7 -15.67 -3.70 -5.15
CA LEU A 7 -16.18 -2.81 -6.19
C LEU A 7 -15.06 -2.10 -6.96
N CYS A 8 -14.10 -1.50 -6.25
CA CYS A 8 -13.06 -0.67 -6.86
C CYS A 8 -11.88 -1.48 -7.42
N GLN A 9 -11.73 -2.75 -7.01
CA GLN A 9 -10.63 -3.63 -7.41
C GLN A 9 -9.25 -2.93 -7.42
N PRO A 10 -8.85 -2.23 -6.35
CA PRO A 10 -7.65 -1.40 -6.38
C PRO A 10 -6.39 -2.26 -6.57
N ASN A 11 -5.42 -1.75 -7.33
CA ASN A 11 -4.08 -2.33 -7.46
C ASN A 11 -3.15 -1.90 -6.31
N ILE A 12 -3.40 -0.74 -5.70
CA ILE A 12 -2.63 -0.20 -4.58
C ILE A 12 -3.60 0.05 -3.43
N ILE A 13 -3.26 -0.46 -2.24
CA ILE A 13 -4.03 -0.27 -1.01
C ILE A 13 -3.09 0.35 0.02
N ILE A 14 -3.44 1.55 0.48
CA ILE A 14 -2.68 2.26 1.52
C ILE A 14 -3.51 2.17 2.79
N GLY A 15 -2.94 1.62 3.86
CA GLY A 15 -3.56 1.66 5.18
C GLY A 15 -2.67 2.40 6.16
N TRP A 16 -3.31 3.22 6.97
CA TRP A 16 -2.66 4.21 7.83
C TRP A 16 -2.45 3.64 9.24
N ASN A 17 -1.52 2.69 9.41
CA ASN A 17 -1.37 1.84 10.60
C ASN A 17 -2.58 0.93 10.84
N THR A 18 -3.40 0.73 9.82
CA THR A 18 -4.60 -0.12 9.92
C THR A 18 -4.42 -1.47 9.26
N LEU A 19 -3.40 -1.66 8.42
CA LEU A 19 -3.23 -2.91 7.67
C LEU A 19 -2.95 -4.11 8.55
N SER A 20 -2.24 -3.93 9.66
CA SER A 20 -1.96 -4.99 10.64
C SER A 20 -3.22 -5.62 11.25
N TYR A 21 -4.34 -4.90 11.30
CA TYR A 21 -5.62 -5.46 11.75
C TYR A 21 -6.26 -6.37 10.71
N PHE A 22 -5.98 -6.15 9.43
CA PHE A 22 -6.55 -6.92 8.31
C PHE A 22 -5.70 -8.14 7.93
N GLU A 23 -4.43 -8.19 8.35
CA GLU A 23 -3.52 -9.32 8.09
C GLU A 23 -4.03 -10.66 8.66
N LYS A 24 -4.91 -10.63 9.67
CA LYS A 24 -5.52 -11.83 10.27
C LYS A 24 -6.98 -12.01 9.87
N ASP A 25 -7.56 -11.08 9.11
CA ASP A 25 -8.95 -11.16 8.66
C ASP A 25 -9.03 -12.12 7.46
N SER A 26 -9.57 -13.31 7.70
CA SER A 26 -9.67 -14.35 6.67
C SER A 26 -10.58 -13.95 5.50
N ASP A 27 -11.60 -13.12 5.71
CA ASP A 27 -12.50 -12.69 4.64
C ASP A 27 -11.87 -11.58 3.80
N PHE A 28 -11.08 -10.72 4.43
CA PHE A 28 -10.20 -9.79 3.74
C PHE A 28 -9.21 -10.55 2.85
N LEU A 29 -8.44 -11.47 3.43
CA LEU A 29 -7.40 -12.25 2.74
C LEU A 29 -7.94 -13.06 1.56
N LYS A 30 -9.15 -13.64 1.67
CA LYS A 30 -9.80 -14.34 0.54
C LYS A 30 -10.07 -13.42 -0.66
N LYS A 31 -10.36 -12.13 -0.41
CA LYS A 31 -10.68 -11.16 -1.46
C LYS A 31 -9.45 -10.50 -2.06
N ILE A 32 -8.43 -10.25 -1.25
CA ILE A 32 -7.22 -9.53 -1.68
C ILE A 32 -6.04 -10.44 -2.02
N GLY A 33 -6.07 -11.70 -1.60
CA GLY A 33 -4.97 -12.64 -1.70
C GLY A 33 -4.12 -12.72 -0.42
N LEU A 34 -3.31 -13.77 -0.33
CA LEU A 34 -2.31 -13.92 0.73
C LEU A 34 -1.06 -13.12 0.39
N PRO A 35 -0.34 -12.59 1.40
CA PRO A 35 0.97 -11.99 1.20
C PRO A 35 1.91 -12.95 0.44
N SER A 36 2.48 -12.48 -0.66
CA SER A 36 3.33 -13.27 -1.56
C SER A 36 4.83 -13.07 -1.32
N GLY A 37 5.21 -12.37 -0.24
CA GLY A 37 6.60 -12.10 0.10
C GLY A 37 6.75 -11.41 1.45
N PRO A 38 8.00 -11.19 1.90
CA PRO A 38 8.27 -10.47 3.13
C PRO A 38 7.82 -9.00 3.02
N ARG A 39 7.47 -8.43 4.17
CA ARG A 39 7.29 -6.98 4.31
C ARG A 39 8.63 -6.29 4.07
N GLN A 40 8.63 -5.28 3.22
CA GLN A 40 9.79 -4.44 2.90
C GLN A 40 9.56 -3.06 3.48
N SER A 41 10.65 -2.34 3.78
CA SER A 41 10.59 -0.98 4.33
C SER A 41 11.29 0.00 3.38
N LEU A 42 10.68 1.16 3.19
CA LEU A 42 11.28 2.29 2.47
C LEU A 42 10.94 3.58 3.21
N GLY A 43 11.97 4.23 3.76
CA GLY A 43 11.78 5.47 4.52
C GLY A 43 10.83 5.26 5.69
N SER A 44 9.70 5.97 5.67
CA SER A 44 8.65 5.95 6.68
C SER A 44 7.51 4.97 6.42
N VAL A 45 7.59 4.14 5.37
CA VAL A 45 6.53 3.21 4.99
C VAL A 45 7.02 1.78 4.91
N ASP A 46 6.11 0.86 5.23
CA ASP A 46 6.28 -0.56 4.94
C ASP A 46 5.39 -0.95 3.76
N TYR A 47 5.82 -1.92 2.96
CA TYR A 47 5.03 -2.40 1.83
C TYR A 47 5.26 -3.87 1.53
N TRP A 48 4.28 -4.50 0.90
CA TRP A 48 4.33 -5.90 0.47
C TRP A 48 3.32 -6.16 -0.64
N PHE A 49 3.46 -7.29 -1.31
CA PHE A 49 2.50 -7.76 -2.29
C PHE A 49 1.59 -8.84 -1.71
N ALA A 50 0.33 -8.84 -2.13
CA ALA A 50 -0.56 -9.98 -2.04
C ALA A 50 -1.17 -10.20 -3.43
N GLY A 51 -0.76 -11.28 -4.10
CA GLY A 51 -1.04 -11.47 -5.53
C GLY A 51 -0.50 -10.30 -6.36
N SER A 52 -1.37 -9.67 -7.16
CA SER A 52 -1.02 -8.50 -8.00
C SER A 52 -1.30 -7.14 -7.33
N LYS A 53 -1.61 -7.13 -6.03
CA LYS A 53 -1.94 -5.91 -5.28
C LYS A 53 -0.77 -5.50 -4.39
N LEU A 54 -0.42 -4.22 -4.43
CA LEU A 54 0.57 -3.61 -3.55
C LEU A 54 -0.12 -3.02 -2.32
N PHE A 55 0.36 -3.42 -1.15
CA PHE A 55 -0.05 -2.88 0.14
C PHE A 55 1.04 -1.94 0.64
N ILE A 56 0.64 -0.78 1.15
CA ILE A 56 1.54 0.20 1.77
C ILE A 56 0.98 0.56 3.13
N ASP A 57 1.71 0.26 4.18
CA ASP A 57 1.41 0.68 5.55
C ASP A 57 2.23 1.92 5.89
N THR A 58 1.57 2.94 6.42
CA THR A 58 2.20 4.23 6.69
C THR A 58 1.53 4.91 7.88
N TYR A 59 2.13 6.00 8.34
CA TYR A 59 1.58 6.78 9.45
C TYR A 59 0.23 7.39 9.08
N HIS A 60 -0.67 7.40 10.06
CA HIS A 60 -1.93 8.12 9.93
C HIS A 60 -1.71 9.62 9.73
N PRO A 61 -2.46 10.31 8.85
CA PRO A 61 -2.29 11.75 8.61
C PRO A 61 -2.44 12.63 9.86
N ALA A 62 -3.19 12.16 10.86
CA ALA A 62 -3.31 12.82 12.16
C ALA A 62 -2.10 12.59 13.10
N SER A 63 -1.12 11.77 12.71
CA SER A 63 0.12 11.57 13.47
C SER A 63 1.08 12.73 13.23
N PHE A 64 1.55 13.35 14.30
CA PHE A 64 2.54 14.42 14.25
C PHE A 64 3.99 13.91 14.24
N LYS A 65 4.21 12.58 14.27
CA LYS A 65 5.56 11.98 14.34
C LYS A 65 6.36 12.16 13.06
N ILE A 66 5.70 12.21 11.91
CA ILE A 66 6.33 12.32 10.58
C ILE A 66 5.59 13.38 9.78
N LYS A 67 6.35 14.18 9.02
CA LYS A 67 5.78 15.22 8.15
C LYS A 67 5.02 14.57 6.99
N GLN A 68 3.88 15.12 6.63
CA GLN A 68 3.08 14.65 5.50
C GLN A 68 3.87 14.49 4.21
N GLN A 69 4.68 15.48 3.87
CA GLN A 69 5.52 15.45 2.67
C GLN A 69 6.45 14.23 2.63
N GLN A 70 6.94 13.78 3.79
CA GLN A 70 7.83 12.64 3.89
C GLN A 70 7.11 11.34 3.56
N TYR A 71 6.02 11.01 4.26
CA TYR A 71 5.33 9.75 3.99
C TYR A 71 4.66 9.72 2.60
N VAL A 72 4.19 10.87 2.10
CA VAL A 72 3.66 10.97 0.72
C VAL A 72 4.77 10.72 -0.30
N GLY A 73 5.96 11.30 -0.10
CA GLY A 73 7.12 11.05 -0.95
C GLY A 73 7.52 9.59 -0.98
N ASP A 74 7.58 8.95 0.20
CA ASP A 74 7.93 7.53 0.33
C ASP A 74 6.88 6.62 -0.36
N ILE A 75 5.58 6.91 -0.22
CA ILE A 75 4.51 6.20 -0.95
C ILE A 75 4.72 6.28 -2.46
N LEU A 76 4.97 7.48 -2.99
CA LEU A 76 5.17 7.68 -4.43
C LEU A 76 6.43 6.94 -4.92
N GLN A 77 7.49 6.92 -4.12
CA GLN A 77 8.70 6.19 -4.45
C GLN A 77 8.48 4.68 -4.49
N VAL A 78 7.75 4.12 -3.52
CA VAL A 78 7.37 2.69 -3.51
C VAL A 78 6.57 2.36 -4.77
N VAL A 79 5.55 3.17 -5.10
CA VAL A 79 4.72 2.93 -6.28
C VAL A 79 5.56 2.99 -7.57
N LYS A 80 6.48 3.96 -7.68
CA LYS A 80 7.37 4.11 -8.84
C LYS A 80 8.31 2.91 -9.03
N ILE A 81 8.95 2.43 -7.96
CA ILE A 81 9.86 1.27 -8.02
C ILE A 81 9.10 0.00 -8.45
N ASN A 82 7.82 -0.10 -8.06
CA ASN A 82 6.99 -1.26 -8.29
C ASN A 82 6.03 -1.12 -9.50
N GLN A 83 6.16 -0.05 -10.29
CA GLN A 83 5.22 0.29 -11.36
C GLN A 83 5.06 -0.84 -12.41
N ASN A 84 6.15 -1.54 -12.73
CA ASN A 84 6.14 -2.64 -13.70
C ASN A 84 5.33 -3.83 -13.18
N ALA A 85 5.47 -4.18 -11.90
CA ALA A 85 4.70 -5.25 -11.28
C ALA A 85 3.20 -4.90 -11.16
N LEU A 86 2.89 -3.61 -11.13
CA LEU A 86 1.53 -3.09 -11.06
C LEU A 86 0.89 -2.85 -12.43
N ASN A 87 1.65 -2.96 -13.53
CA ASN A 87 1.25 -2.57 -14.88
C ASN A 87 0.68 -1.13 -14.94
N LEU A 88 1.31 -0.19 -14.21
CA LEU A 88 0.89 1.20 -14.15
C LEU A 88 1.77 2.08 -15.05
N ASP A 89 1.14 2.85 -15.93
CA ASP A 89 1.78 3.99 -16.59
C ASP A 89 1.72 5.21 -15.67
N LEU A 90 2.76 5.39 -14.85
CA LEU A 90 2.88 6.57 -14.00
C LEU A 90 3.37 7.77 -14.83
N PRO A 91 2.76 8.96 -14.66
CA PRO A 91 3.24 10.16 -15.32
C PRO A 91 4.70 10.45 -14.91
N THR A 92 5.56 10.72 -15.90
CA THR A 92 6.99 11.04 -15.71
C THR A 92 7.22 12.48 -15.22
N GLY A 93 6.32 13.00 -14.38
CA GLY A 93 6.41 14.36 -13.85
C GLY A 93 7.51 14.49 -12.80
N ASN A 94 8.43 15.43 -13.00
CA ASN A 94 9.32 15.90 -11.94
C ASN A 94 8.47 16.53 -10.83
N LEU A 95 8.51 15.94 -9.64
CA LEU A 95 8.02 16.54 -8.39
C LEU A 95 8.98 17.63 -7.92
#